data_AF-A0A6M7TPQ0-F1
#
_entry.id   AF-A0A6M7TPQ0-F1
#
_cell.length_a   1.000
_cell.length_b   1.000
_cell.length_c   1.000
_cell.angle_alpha   90.00
_cell.angle_beta   90.00
_cell.angle_gamma   90.00
#
_symmetry.space_group_name_H-M   'P 1'
#
loop_
_entity.id
_entity.type
_entity.pdbx_description
1 polymer ?
#
loop_
_entity_poly.entity_id
_entity_poly.type
_entity_poly.pdbx_seq_one_letter_code
_entity_poly.pdbx_strand_id
1 'polypeptide(L)'
;MVYGCDGPWWKHRKGLPDFHGLKICWASNGLEGFPDIRRVKIAASGGNRYLDDLQMKIGTVGAGGNSGFQALNLAVQFGAKRILLVGFDMTDRNGIHWYGRNTWHGANNPNESNFRRWIEAFDKAAPVLSAMGVQVINTFQGSAMRCFPRRSIEDMLAEWQ
;
A
#
# COMPACT_ATOMS: atom_id res chain seq x y z
N MET A 1 -4.04 11.42 4.68
CA MET A 1 -4.68 10.13 5.05
C MET A 1 -3.59 9.18 5.54
N VAL A 2 -3.91 8.31 6.50
CA VAL A 2 -3.07 7.15 6.85
C VAL A 2 -3.87 5.87 6.60
N TYR A 3 -3.23 4.90 5.94
CA TYR A 3 -3.78 3.56 5.74
C TYR A 3 -2.88 2.52 6.41
N GLY A 4 -3.48 1.67 7.25
CA GLY A 4 -2.83 0.52 7.87
C GLY A 4 -3.69 -0.71 7.65
N CYS A 5 -3.13 -1.78 7.07
CA CYS A 5 -3.93 -2.92 6.64
C CYS A 5 -4.39 -3.83 7.80
N ASP A 6 -3.64 -3.91 8.90
CA ASP A 6 -3.92 -4.85 9.98
C ASP A 6 -4.17 -4.15 11.33
N GLY A 7 -5.03 -4.75 12.14
CA GLY A 7 -5.37 -4.28 13.48
C GLY A 7 -4.19 -4.25 14.48
N PRO A 8 -3.28 -5.25 14.50
CA PRO A 8 -2.10 -5.22 15.35
C PRO A 8 -1.24 -3.96 15.19
N TRP A 9 -1.03 -3.48 13.96
CA TRP A 9 -0.32 -2.22 13.72
C TRP A 9 -1.04 -1.02 14.34
N TRP A 10 -2.37 -0.93 14.19
CA TRP A 10 -3.16 0.16 14.79
C TRP A 10 -3.11 0.12 16.33
N LYS A 11 -3.15 -1.06 16.95
CA LYS A 11 -2.95 -1.22 18.40
C LYS A 11 -1.56 -0.78 18.84
N HIS A 12 -0.52 -1.22 18.14
CA HIS A 12 0.86 -0.83 18.45
C HIS A 12 1.06 0.69 18.37
N ARG A 13 0.44 1.34 17.38
CA ARG A 13 0.46 2.79 17.20
C ARG A 13 -0.57 3.55 18.04
N LYS A 14 -1.31 2.86 18.92
CA LYS A 14 -2.37 3.43 19.76
C LYS A 14 -3.38 4.29 18.98
N GLY A 15 -3.72 3.88 17.76
CA GLY A 15 -4.64 4.62 16.89
C GLY A 15 -4.09 5.93 16.31
N LEU A 16 -2.79 6.22 16.44
CA LEU A 16 -2.15 7.49 16.03
C LEU A 16 -2.88 8.72 16.62
N PRO A 17 -2.80 8.98 17.94
CA PRO A 17 -3.58 10.01 18.61
C PRO A 17 -3.33 11.42 18.07
N ASP A 18 -2.10 11.71 17.64
CA ASP A 18 -1.68 13.04 17.15
C ASP A 18 -1.99 13.26 15.66
N PHE A 19 -2.45 12.23 14.95
CA PHE A 19 -2.86 12.35 13.55
C PHE A 19 -4.36 12.59 13.45
N HIS A 20 -4.75 13.80 13.04
CA HIS A 20 -6.17 14.20 12.93
C HIS A 20 -6.77 14.03 11.53
N GLY A 21 -5.99 13.54 10.56
CA GLY A 21 -6.49 13.28 9.21
C GLY A 21 -7.27 11.97 9.09
N LEU A 22 -7.72 11.66 7.86
CA LEU A 22 -8.45 10.43 7.57
C LEU A 22 -7.61 9.17 7.85
N LYS A 23 -8.07 8.32 8.77
CA LYS A 23 -7.48 7.01 9.11
C LYS A 23 -8.32 5.90 8.51
N ILE A 24 -7.68 4.94 7.84
CA ILE A 24 -8.39 3.87 7.13
C ILE A 24 -7.75 2.50 7.38
N CYS A 25 -8.57 1.47 7.57
CA CYS A 25 -8.16 0.08 7.72
C CYS A 25 -9.14 -0.86 7.02
N TRP A 26 -8.67 -2.02 6.53
CA TRP A 26 -9.57 -3.08 6.07
C TRP A 26 -9.92 -4.10 7.18
N ALA A 27 -8.97 -4.35 8.11
CA ALA A 27 -9.11 -5.41 9.10
C ALA A 27 -10.40 -5.30 9.91
N SER A 28 -10.99 -6.45 10.19
CA SER A 28 -12.20 -6.57 11.02
C SER A 28 -11.91 -6.69 12.51
N ASN A 29 -10.67 -6.99 12.88
CA ASN A 29 -10.22 -7.17 14.25
C ASN A 29 -9.14 -6.15 14.61
N GLY A 30 -8.93 -5.96 15.90
CA GLY A 30 -7.81 -5.15 16.37
C GLY A 30 -8.05 -3.65 16.31
N LEU A 31 -9.28 -3.22 16.02
CA LEU A 31 -9.69 -1.82 16.00
C LEU A 31 -10.56 -1.45 17.21
N GLU A 32 -10.69 -2.37 18.18
CA GLU A 32 -11.43 -2.12 19.41
C GLU A 32 -10.78 -0.94 20.16
N GLY A 33 -11.54 0.15 20.36
CA GLY A 33 -11.04 1.37 21.01
C GLY A 33 -10.58 2.48 20.06
N PHE A 34 -10.66 2.31 18.74
CA PHE A 34 -10.29 3.34 17.74
C PHE A 34 -11.46 3.69 16.80
N PRO A 35 -12.51 4.37 17.30
CA PRO A 35 -13.75 4.60 16.54
C PRO A 35 -13.60 5.57 15.35
N ASP A 36 -12.51 6.33 15.30
CA ASP A 36 -12.18 7.27 14.24
C ASP A 36 -11.54 6.61 13.00
N ILE A 37 -11.15 5.33 13.10
CA ILE A 37 -10.61 4.56 11.97
C ILE A 37 -11.76 4.11 11.07
N ARG A 38 -11.79 4.61 9.83
CA ARG A 38 -12.78 4.24 8.82
C ARG A 38 -12.43 2.90 8.18
N ARG A 39 -13.47 2.14 7.82
CA ARG A 39 -13.30 0.80 7.26
C ARG A 39 -13.50 0.78 5.74
N VAL A 40 -12.63 0.07 5.06
CA VAL A 40 -12.78 -0.30 3.64
C VAL A 40 -12.97 -1.81 3.52
N LYS A 41 -13.52 -2.24 2.38
CA LYS A 41 -13.67 -3.66 2.05
C LYS A 41 -12.47 -4.14 1.24
N ILE A 42 -12.07 -5.39 1.42
CA ILE A 42 -11.25 -6.09 0.43
C ILE A 42 -12.20 -6.83 -0.51
N ALA A 43 -11.97 -6.70 -1.82
CA ALA A 43 -12.76 -7.42 -2.82
C ALA A 43 -12.64 -8.94 -2.59
N ALA A 44 -13.80 -9.59 -2.42
CA ALA A 44 -14.06 -10.99 -2.05
C ALA A 44 -12.84 -11.91 -1.86
N SER A 45 -12.70 -12.35 -0.61
CA SER A 45 -11.70 -13.21 0.03
C SER A 45 -11.50 -14.63 -0.57
N GLY A 46 -11.50 -14.81 -1.89
CA GLY A 46 -11.37 -16.12 -2.55
C GLY A 46 -10.33 -16.21 -3.67
N GLY A 47 -9.69 -15.10 -4.03
CA GLY A 47 -8.62 -15.08 -5.04
C GLY A 47 -7.88 -13.76 -4.97
N ASN A 48 -6.61 -13.74 -5.38
CA ASN A 48 -5.85 -12.50 -5.51
C ASN A 48 -6.51 -11.62 -6.59
N ARG A 49 -7.56 -10.85 -6.24
CA ARG A 49 -8.16 -9.90 -7.16
C ARG A 49 -7.32 -8.63 -7.21
N TYR A 50 -6.98 -8.21 -8.42
CA TYR A 50 -6.12 -7.05 -8.69
C TYR A 50 -6.94 -5.88 -9.27
N LEU A 51 -6.26 -4.80 -9.65
CA LEU A 51 -6.93 -3.56 -10.09
C LEU A 51 -7.71 -3.73 -11.41
N ASP A 52 -7.29 -4.64 -12.30
CA ASP A 52 -8.00 -5.02 -13.54
C ASP A 52 -9.32 -5.75 -13.25
N ASP A 53 -9.33 -6.62 -12.24
CA ASP A 53 -10.50 -7.38 -11.82
C ASP A 53 -11.61 -6.49 -11.20
N LEU A 54 -11.29 -5.22 -10.93
CA LEU A 54 -12.09 -4.35 -10.09
C LEU A 54 -12.29 -3.01 -10.80
N GLN A 55 -13.40 -2.86 -11.51
CA GLN A 55 -14.04 -1.56 -11.72
C GLN A 55 -14.48 -1.04 -10.35
N MET A 56 -13.54 -0.48 -9.56
CA MET A 56 -13.65 -0.45 -8.10
C MET A 56 -14.82 0.42 -7.63
N LYS A 57 -15.77 -0.21 -6.93
CA LYS A 57 -16.71 0.52 -6.08
C LYS A 57 -15.93 1.24 -4.99
N ILE A 58 -16.16 2.55 -4.87
CA ILE A 58 -15.56 3.41 -3.83
C ILE A 58 -15.63 2.72 -2.45
N GLY A 59 -14.49 2.67 -1.76
CA GLY A 59 -14.37 2.03 -0.44
C GLY A 59 -14.11 0.52 -0.48
N THR A 60 -13.80 -0.04 -1.66
CA THR A 60 -13.32 -1.42 -1.82
C THR A 60 -11.91 -1.39 -2.42
N VAL A 61 -10.97 -2.15 -1.88
CA VAL A 61 -9.57 -2.25 -2.35
C VAL A 61 -9.23 -3.69 -2.75
N GLY A 62 -8.29 -3.87 -3.69
CA GLY A 62 -7.72 -5.18 -4.00
C GLY A 62 -6.84 -5.70 -2.85
N ALA A 63 -6.70 -7.02 -2.73
CA ALA A 63 -5.97 -7.60 -1.61
C ALA A 63 -4.47 -7.25 -1.66
N GLY A 64 -3.79 -7.54 -2.78
CA GLY A 64 -2.38 -7.19 -3.05
C GLY A 64 -1.31 -7.74 -2.11
N GLY A 65 -1.70 -8.32 -0.97
CA GLY A 65 -0.80 -8.87 0.04
C GLY A 65 -0.04 -7.86 0.89
N ASN A 66 -0.14 -6.56 0.64
CA ASN A 66 0.51 -5.51 1.43
C ASN A 66 -0.32 -4.21 1.51
N SER A 67 -0.09 -3.41 2.54
CA SER A 67 -0.76 -2.13 2.76
C SER A 67 -0.48 -1.10 1.66
N GLY A 68 0.71 -1.12 1.07
CA GLY A 68 1.11 -0.20 0.01
C GLY A 68 0.26 -0.36 -1.26
N PHE A 69 -0.01 -1.60 -1.68
CA PHE A 69 -0.90 -1.89 -2.81
C PHE A 69 -2.32 -1.40 -2.54
N GLN A 70 -2.83 -1.65 -1.34
CA GLN A 70 -4.16 -1.20 -0.93
C GLN A 70 -4.26 0.33 -0.86
N ALA A 71 -3.19 1.00 -0.40
CA ALA A 71 -3.10 2.46 -0.40
C ALA A 71 -3.06 3.04 -1.82
N LEU A 72 -2.36 2.38 -2.76
CA LEU A 72 -2.40 2.75 -4.19
C LEU A 72 -3.83 2.69 -4.74
N ASN A 73 -4.61 1.66 -4.39
CA ASN A 73 -6.02 1.54 -4.80
C ASN A 73 -6.85 2.75 -4.29
N LEU A 74 -6.64 3.16 -3.03
CA LEU A 74 -7.32 4.31 -2.44
C LEU A 74 -6.91 5.63 -3.08
N ALA A 75 -5.62 5.82 -3.37
CA ALA A 75 -5.13 7.02 -4.05
C ALA A 75 -5.81 7.20 -5.42
N VAL A 76 -5.95 6.12 -6.19
CA VAL A 76 -6.68 6.12 -7.47
C VAL A 76 -8.15 6.46 -7.27
N GLN A 77 -8.82 5.88 -6.26
CA GLN A 77 -10.23 6.19 -5.94
C GLN A 77 -10.43 7.64 -5.50
N PHE A 78 -9.42 8.26 -4.89
CA PHE A 78 -9.42 9.69 -4.55
C PHE A 78 -9.06 10.59 -5.73
N GLY A 79 -8.87 10.02 -6.92
CA GLY A 79 -8.65 10.77 -8.15
C GLY A 79 -7.19 11.13 -8.42
N ALA A 80 -6.23 10.56 -7.69
CA ALA A 80 -4.81 10.82 -7.96
C ALA A 80 -4.43 10.34 -9.37
N LYS A 81 -3.84 11.24 -10.16
CA LYS A 81 -3.32 10.94 -11.51
C LYS A 81 -1.80 10.81 -11.55
N ARG A 82 -1.10 11.27 -10.51
CA ARG A 82 0.35 11.12 -10.34
C ARG A 82 0.61 10.58 -8.95
N ILE A 83 1.29 9.44 -8.85
CA ILE A 83 1.52 8.71 -7.59
C ILE A 83 3.00 8.36 -7.48
N LEU A 84 3.62 8.75 -6.38
CA LEU A 84 5.00 8.38 -6.02
C LEU A 84 4.98 7.26 -4.99
N LEU A 85 5.68 6.17 -5.27
CA LEU A 85 5.92 5.07 -4.34
C LEU A 85 7.28 5.27 -3.68
N VAL A 86 7.27 5.61 -2.39
CA VAL A 86 8.49 5.86 -1.59
C VAL A 86 8.73 4.71 -0.62
N GLY A 87 9.92 4.10 -0.66
CA GLY A 87 10.29 2.96 0.19
C GLY A 87 9.75 1.61 -0.28
N PHE A 88 9.46 1.46 -1.58
CA PHE A 88 8.93 0.23 -2.18
C PHE A 88 10.05 -0.60 -2.80
N ASP A 89 10.87 -1.20 -1.94
CA ASP A 89 12.06 -1.99 -2.35
C ASP A 89 11.69 -3.38 -2.90
N MET A 90 10.65 -4.00 -2.35
CA MET A 90 10.22 -5.38 -2.66
C MET A 90 11.33 -6.43 -2.51
N THR A 91 12.24 -6.24 -1.55
CA THR A 91 13.32 -7.15 -1.21
C THR A 91 13.76 -6.87 0.22
N ASP A 92 14.42 -7.84 0.85
CA ASP A 92 15.05 -7.71 2.17
C ASP A 92 16.57 -7.47 2.12
N ARG A 93 17.14 -7.28 0.92
CA ARG A 93 18.58 -7.04 0.73
C ARG A 93 19.12 -5.82 1.49
N ASN A 94 18.27 -4.84 1.77
CA ASN A 94 18.60 -3.63 2.53
C ASN A 94 18.02 -3.64 3.96
N GLY A 95 17.58 -4.81 4.43
CA GLY A 95 16.80 -4.97 5.66
C GLY A 95 15.32 -5.24 5.38
N ILE A 96 14.62 -5.73 6.42
CA ILE A 96 13.24 -6.22 6.30
C ILE A 96 12.20 -5.08 6.24
N HIS A 97 12.44 -4.01 7.00
CA HIS A 97 11.77 -2.71 6.88
C HIS A 97 12.80 -1.61 7.15
N TRP A 98 12.49 -0.37 6.78
CA TRP A 98 13.34 0.80 7.04
C TRP A 98 13.55 1.08 8.54
N TYR A 99 12.67 0.57 9.41
CA TYR A 99 12.80 0.63 10.87
C TYR A 99 13.21 -0.70 11.50
N GLY A 100 13.66 -1.67 10.70
CA GLY A 100 14.06 -3.00 11.17
C GLY A 100 12.90 -3.98 11.28
N ARG A 101 13.06 -4.99 12.14
CA ARG A 101 12.07 -6.08 12.27
C ARG A 101 10.92 -5.66 13.17
N ASN A 102 9.74 -6.16 12.82
CA ASN A 102 8.58 -6.02 13.68
C ASN A 102 8.74 -6.95 14.89
N THR A 103 8.65 -6.38 16.10
CA THR A 103 8.79 -7.09 17.38
C THR A 103 7.54 -6.98 18.26
N TRP A 104 6.50 -6.26 17.81
CA TRP A 104 5.25 -6.13 18.55
C TRP A 104 4.31 -7.33 18.32
N HIS A 105 3.39 -7.53 19.26
CA HIS A 105 2.44 -8.63 19.24
C HIS A 105 1.54 -8.61 18.00
N GLY A 106 1.41 -9.76 17.33
CA GLY A 106 0.58 -9.93 16.14
C GLY A 106 1.18 -9.35 14.85
N ALA A 107 2.41 -8.84 14.91
CA ALA A 107 3.12 -8.37 13.73
C ALA A 107 3.70 -9.52 12.91
N ASN A 108 3.77 -9.32 11.59
CA ASN A 108 4.50 -10.20 10.68
C ASN A 108 5.69 -9.47 10.07
N ASN A 109 6.70 -10.22 9.66
CA ASN A 109 7.81 -9.73 8.85
C ASN A 109 7.71 -10.38 7.48
N PRO A 110 7.90 -9.64 6.37
CA PRO A 110 7.88 -10.24 5.05
C PRO A 110 9.03 -11.22 4.84
N ASN A 111 8.84 -12.08 3.84
CA ASN A 111 9.82 -13.02 3.34
C ASN A 111 9.75 -13.04 1.80
N GLU A 112 10.58 -13.85 1.17
CA GLU A 112 10.66 -13.95 -0.29
C GLU A 112 9.33 -14.25 -0.99
N SER A 113 8.48 -15.12 -0.43
CA SER A 113 7.18 -15.41 -1.06
C SER A 113 6.22 -14.24 -0.99
N ASN A 114 6.28 -13.43 0.09
CA ASN A 114 5.55 -12.18 0.17
C ASN A 114 6.00 -11.20 -0.91
N PHE A 115 7.31 -10.98 -1.05
CA PHE A 115 7.86 -10.07 -2.06
C PHE A 115 7.45 -10.46 -3.48
N ARG A 116 7.55 -11.75 -3.84
CA ARG A 116 7.11 -12.26 -5.13
C ARG A 116 5.62 -11.97 -5.40
N ARG A 117 4.76 -12.26 -4.42
CA ARG A 117 3.31 -11.98 -4.53
C ARG A 117 3.02 -10.50 -4.69
N TRP A 118 3.74 -9.63 -3.98
CA TRP A 118 3.54 -8.19 -4.07
C TRP A 118 3.97 -7.64 -5.43
N ILE A 119 5.12 -8.07 -5.95
CA ILE A 119 5.59 -7.71 -7.29
C ILE A 119 4.55 -8.12 -8.34
N GLU A 120 4.07 -9.36 -8.29
CA GLU A 120 3.02 -9.84 -9.21
C GLU A 120 1.75 -8.96 -9.14
N ALA A 121 1.37 -8.52 -7.94
CA ALA A 121 0.21 -7.65 -7.76
C ALA A 121 0.39 -6.30 -8.46
N PHE A 122 1.55 -5.68 -8.31
CA PHE A 122 1.86 -4.41 -8.98
C PHE A 122 2.03 -4.58 -10.49
N ASP A 123 2.65 -5.66 -10.94
CA ASP A 123 2.83 -5.97 -12.37
C ASP A 123 1.47 -6.09 -13.09
N LYS A 124 0.49 -6.74 -12.45
CA LYS A 124 -0.89 -6.83 -12.97
C LYS A 124 -1.63 -5.50 -12.94
N ALA A 125 -1.41 -4.70 -11.90
CA ALA A 125 -2.03 -3.39 -11.78
C ALA A 125 -1.49 -2.34 -12.76
N ALA A 126 -0.20 -2.40 -13.12
CA ALA A 126 0.47 -1.38 -13.92
C ALA A 126 -0.21 -1.05 -15.26
N PRO A 127 -0.58 -2.03 -16.14
CA PRO A 127 -1.26 -1.71 -17.40
C PRO A 127 -2.63 -1.05 -17.18
N VAL A 128 -3.35 -1.42 -16.12
CA VAL A 128 -4.67 -0.84 -15.78
C VAL A 128 -4.51 0.62 -15.38
N LEU A 129 -3.56 0.90 -14.49
CA LEU A 129 -3.24 2.27 -14.06
C LEU A 129 -2.88 3.15 -15.25
N SER A 130 -2.06 2.63 -16.17
CA SER A 130 -1.69 3.31 -17.41
C SER A 130 -2.91 3.62 -18.28
N ALA A 131 -3.79 2.63 -18.51
CA ALA A 131 -5.04 2.82 -19.26
C ALA A 131 -6.01 3.81 -18.60
N MET A 132 -5.98 3.96 -17.27
CA MET A 132 -6.73 4.96 -16.51
C MET A 132 -6.10 6.37 -16.52
N GLY A 133 -4.95 6.54 -17.20
CA GLY A 133 -4.18 7.77 -17.23
C GLY A 133 -3.54 8.11 -15.88
N VAL A 134 -3.23 7.10 -15.05
CA VAL A 134 -2.54 7.26 -13.76
C VAL A 134 -1.06 6.97 -13.94
N GLN A 135 -0.23 7.97 -13.74
CA GLN A 135 1.22 7.84 -13.70
C GLN A 135 1.66 7.37 -12.31
N VAL A 136 2.33 6.22 -12.25
CA VAL A 136 2.95 5.70 -11.02
C VAL A 136 4.45 5.61 -11.20
N ILE A 137 5.21 6.13 -10.23
CA ILE A 137 6.68 6.18 -10.26
C ILE A 137 7.19 5.59 -8.95
N ASN A 138 8.16 4.69 -9.02
CA ASN A 138 8.87 4.21 -7.83
C ASN A 138 10.11 5.05 -7.60
N THR A 139 10.26 5.64 -6.41
CA THR A 139 11.38 6.53 -6.12
C THR A 139 12.66 5.81 -5.68
N PHE A 140 12.64 4.47 -5.60
CA PHE A 140 13.78 3.67 -5.20
C PHE A 140 14.43 2.93 -6.37
N GLN A 141 15.69 3.27 -6.66
CA GLN A 141 16.44 2.70 -7.78
C GLN A 141 16.75 1.21 -7.61
N GLY A 142 17.02 0.77 -6.37
CA GLY A 142 17.36 -0.62 -6.04
C GLY A 142 16.16 -1.57 -5.97
N SER A 143 14.95 -1.09 -6.27
CA SER A 143 13.71 -1.87 -6.14
C SER A 143 13.73 -3.13 -7.01
N ALA A 144 13.25 -4.24 -6.45
CA ALA A 144 13.00 -5.48 -7.20
C ALA A 144 11.77 -5.37 -8.12
N MET A 145 10.80 -4.50 -7.79
CA MET A 145 9.64 -4.22 -8.65
C MET A 145 10.04 -3.36 -9.85
N ARG A 146 9.71 -3.82 -11.07
CA ARG A 146 10.16 -3.22 -12.34
C ARG A 146 9.05 -2.63 -13.22
N CYS A 147 7.78 -2.89 -12.93
CA CYS A 147 6.66 -2.45 -13.76
C CYS A 147 6.44 -0.93 -13.81
N PHE A 148 7.01 -0.17 -12.87
CA PHE A 148 6.93 1.30 -12.88
C PHE A 148 8.28 1.94 -13.19
N PRO A 149 8.31 3.07 -13.92
CA PRO A 149 9.49 3.89 -14.06
C PRO A 149 10.11 4.25 -12.72
N ARG A 150 11.44 4.36 -12.68
CA ARG A 150 12.19 4.73 -11.49
C ARG A 150 12.85 6.08 -11.66
N ARG A 151 12.71 6.92 -10.65
CA ARG A 151 13.19 8.30 -10.59
C ARG A 151 13.71 8.56 -9.17
N SER A 152 14.64 9.49 -8.96
CA SER A 152 14.95 9.88 -7.58
C SER A 152 13.78 10.68 -6.98
N ILE A 153 13.67 10.70 -5.64
CA ILE A 153 12.62 11.51 -4.99
C ILE A 153 12.91 13.00 -5.21
N GLU A 154 14.18 13.38 -5.24
CA GLU A 154 14.68 14.74 -5.50
C GLU A 154 14.23 15.24 -6.88
N ASP A 155 14.42 14.44 -7.93
CA ASP A 155 13.97 14.80 -9.28
C ASP A 155 12.45 14.98 -9.33
N MET A 156 11.71 14.12 -8.62
CA MET A 156 10.26 14.22 -8.61
C MET A 156 9.79 15.47 -7.90
N LEU A 157 10.40 15.81 -6.75
CA LEU A 157 10.05 17.01 -5.98
C LEU A 157 10.37 18.30 -6.76
N ALA A 158 11.46 18.32 -7.53
CA ALA A 158 11.81 19.48 -8.37
C ALA A 158 10.76 19.74 -9.47
N GLU A 159 10.12 18.69 -9.99
CA GLU A 159 9.03 18.78 -10.98
C GLU A 159 7.64 18.96 -10.37
N TRP A 160 7.50 18.83 -9.04
CA TRP A 160 6.22 18.84 -8.35
C TRP A 160 5.87 20.26 -7.89
N GLN A 161 5.65 21.16 -8.85
CA GLN A 161 5.08 22.49 -8.64
C GLN A 161 3.65 22.54 -9.16
#